data_AF-A0A7C5P966-F1
#
_entry.id   AF-A0A7C5P966-F1
#
_cell.length_a   1.000
_cell.length_b   1.000
_cell.length_c   1.000
_cell.angle_alpha   90.00
_cell.angle_beta   90.00
_cell.angle_gamma   90.00
#
_symmetry.space_group_name_H-M   'P 1'
#
loop_
_entity.id
_entity.type
_entity.pdbx_description
1 polymer ?
#
loop_
_entity_poly.entity_id
_entity_poly.type
_entity_poly.pdbx_seq_one_letter_code
_entity_poly.pdbx_strand_id
1 'polypeptide(L)'
;MKLLAQVAQTTPDLPELNFVYGLCLERVGQHTKAVSAYARELALNPHHAEARAHHEALTQALSRRLPRQIPPLARSWHTSLPREVLLRIQNALHNYHYRGIEMLKNPFDLALYPMLLWQTRPRTIIEIGSKSGGSGLWFGDLLTNFGINGHIWSADIVPVTNVSHSRVTFLEGNGRALAGAFPDDLLKQLPRPWLVIEDADHEYETTIAVLNFFHRWLEPGEYLVVEDGIISDLSQLPEGGSGPHRALREFLTAHPEEYEVDGNYCDFFGDNVTWCTNGFLRRVTPALLRAQREARVADCRQLIAAGRWDEAFVHLNDLKAGSPPVRDVDHLRALCFQHRQELDAAREALKEELRYFPDNEPARMLLTTLSVRRAEPDDPEFRELLTVIRPYTMVGEARLRSLYTLAKRVCAQDLPGNFVECGVAAGGSAALLAAVIARHSRRPRKLFCFDTFAGMPAPSEKDVHAGQPAPLTGWGAGTCAAPERSLREVCRQLGVEHVIEPVQGLFADTLPAHRERIGTIALLHLDGDWYSSTRDILTNLFDQLTPGAVMQFDDYGYWEGCQQAAAEFAQERGLRWDLRDIDGTGVWTTR
;
A
#
# COMPACT_ATOMS: atom_id res chain seq x y z
N MET A 1 -36.75 -1.13 23.96
CA MET A 1 -35.78 -2.17 23.55
C MET A 1 -36.41 -3.52 23.24
N LYS A 2 -36.92 -4.30 24.21
CA LYS A 2 -37.51 -5.63 23.91
C LYS A 2 -38.69 -5.56 22.93
N LEU A 3 -39.58 -4.56 23.11
CA LEU A 3 -40.69 -4.31 22.20
C LEU A 3 -40.22 -3.95 20.79
N LEU A 4 -39.28 -3.00 20.66
CA LEU A 4 -38.68 -2.60 19.37
C LEU A 4 -37.94 -3.76 18.69
N ALA A 5 -37.22 -4.59 19.45
CA ALA A 5 -36.55 -5.78 18.91
C ALA A 5 -37.56 -6.80 18.37
N GLN A 6 -38.66 -7.00 19.10
CA GLN A 6 -39.74 -7.89 18.69
C GLN A 6 -40.46 -7.36 17.44
N VAL A 7 -40.77 -6.06 17.39
CA VAL A 7 -41.38 -5.41 16.23
C VAL A 7 -40.43 -5.41 15.02
N ALA A 8 -39.13 -5.19 15.22
CA ALA A 8 -38.13 -5.26 14.14
C ALA A 8 -37.93 -6.69 13.60
N GLN A 9 -38.27 -7.71 14.38
CA GLN A 9 -38.27 -9.11 13.93
C GLN A 9 -39.56 -9.48 13.19
N THR A 10 -40.71 -8.94 13.60
CA THR A 10 -42.01 -9.27 13.01
C THR A 10 -42.39 -8.39 11.83
N THR A 11 -41.84 -7.17 11.77
CA THR A 11 -42.21 -6.13 10.81
C THR A 11 -40.96 -5.34 10.37
N PRO A 12 -39.97 -6.01 9.74
CA PRO A 12 -38.66 -5.41 9.45
C PRO A 12 -38.74 -4.23 8.47
N ASP A 13 -39.78 -4.17 7.64
CA ASP A 13 -39.93 -3.21 6.54
C ASP A 13 -40.65 -1.91 6.95
N LEU A 14 -40.91 -1.71 8.25
CA LEU A 14 -41.48 -0.47 8.74
C LEU A 14 -40.43 0.66 8.65
N PRO A 15 -40.68 1.74 7.89
CA PRO A 15 -39.74 2.87 7.81
C PRO A 15 -39.42 3.42 9.20
N GLU A 16 -38.18 3.85 9.43
CA GLU A 16 -37.68 4.45 10.69
C GLU A 16 -37.58 3.51 11.90
N LEU A 17 -38.18 2.31 11.86
CA LEU A 17 -38.12 1.37 12.97
C LEU A 17 -36.68 0.92 13.27
N ASN A 18 -35.92 0.64 12.20
CA ASN A 18 -34.54 0.21 12.34
C ASN A 18 -33.64 1.36 12.82
N PHE A 19 -33.94 2.60 12.42
CA PHE A 19 -33.27 3.79 12.96
C PHE A 19 -33.48 3.94 14.48
N VAL A 20 -34.73 3.93 14.94
CA VAL A 20 -35.05 4.06 16.38
C VAL A 20 -34.47 2.91 17.19
N TYR A 21 -34.48 1.69 16.62
CA TYR A 21 -33.82 0.54 17.24
C TYR A 21 -32.30 0.71 17.34
N GLY A 22 -31.65 1.24 16.29
CA GLY A 22 -30.24 1.60 16.28
C GLY A 22 -29.89 2.61 17.37
N LEU A 23 -30.65 3.71 17.51
CA LEU A 23 -30.44 4.72 18.55
C LEU A 23 -30.52 4.12 19.96
N CYS A 24 -31.47 3.22 20.18
CA CYS A 24 -31.59 2.56 21.47
C CYS A 24 -30.43 1.60 21.75
N LEU A 25 -29.90 0.91 20.72
CA LEU A 25 -28.73 0.04 20.83
C LEU A 25 -27.47 0.84 21.14
N GLU A 26 -27.28 1.99 20.49
CA GLU A 26 -26.17 2.90 20.74
C GLU A 26 -26.17 3.38 22.20
N ARG A 27 -27.35 3.80 22.71
CA ARG A 27 -27.50 4.28 24.09
C ARG A 27 -27.21 3.23 25.16
N VAL A 28 -27.32 1.94 24.83
CA VAL A 28 -26.99 0.82 25.74
C VAL A 28 -25.62 0.19 25.44
N GLY A 29 -24.79 0.84 24.61
CA GLY A 29 -23.43 0.40 24.30
C GLY A 29 -23.35 -0.79 23.34
N GLN A 30 -24.46 -1.20 22.71
CA GLN A 30 -24.48 -2.31 21.75
C GLN A 30 -24.17 -1.81 20.32
N HIS A 31 -23.04 -1.14 20.16
CA HIS A 31 -22.67 -0.38 18.97
C HIS A 31 -22.61 -1.23 17.69
N THR A 32 -22.07 -2.45 17.73
CA THR A 32 -22.05 -3.34 16.54
C THR A 32 -23.45 -3.68 16.05
N LYS A 33 -24.38 -3.93 16.97
CA LYS A 33 -25.79 -4.18 16.60
C LYS A 33 -26.48 -2.91 16.11
N ALA A 34 -26.10 -1.75 16.65
CA ALA A 34 -26.61 -0.45 16.21
C ALA A 34 -26.22 -0.20 14.74
N VAL A 35 -24.96 -0.45 14.36
CA VAL A 35 -24.50 -0.40 12.96
C VAL A 35 -25.37 -1.29 12.06
N SER A 36 -25.59 -2.55 12.44
CA SER A 36 -26.47 -3.45 11.65
C SER A 36 -27.93 -3.00 11.59
N ALA A 37 -28.42 -2.24 12.58
CA ALA A 37 -29.76 -1.65 12.53
C ALA A 37 -29.80 -0.47 11.55
N TYR A 38 -28.83 0.45 11.61
CA TYR A 38 -28.76 1.56 10.67
C TYR A 38 -28.53 1.10 9.22
N ALA A 39 -27.74 0.06 9.00
CA ALA A 39 -27.57 -0.53 7.66
C ALA A 39 -28.91 -1.04 7.08
N ARG A 40 -29.74 -1.69 7.92
CA ARG A 40 -31.09 -2.14 7.51
C ARG A 40 -32.02 -0.97 7.24
N GLU A 41 -31.95 0.10 8.04
CA GLU A 41 -32.69 1.33 7.76
C GLU A 41 -32.29 1.90 6.40
N LEU A 42 -31.00 2.03 6.11
CA LEU A 42 -30.51 2.59 4.85
C LEU A 42 -30.85 1.73 3.63
N ALA A 43 -31.01 0.41 3.82
CA ALA A 43 -31.48 -0.48 2.76
C ALA A 43 -32.96 -0.23 2.41
N LEU A 44 -33.79 0.13 3.40
CA LEU A 44 -35.22 0.43 3.23
C LEU A 44 -35.47 1.89 2.80
N ASN A 45 -34.69 2.80 3.36
CA ASN A 45 -34.75 4.24 3.12
C ASN A 45 -33.35 4.80 2.86
N PRO A 46 -32.86 4.69 1.61
CA PRO A 46 -31.51 5.14 1.25
C PRO A 46 -31.26 6.63 1.50
N HIS A 47 -32.30 7.46 1.57
CA HIS A 47 -32.17 8.90 1.75
C HIS A 47 -32.25 9.35 3.23
N HIS A 48 -32.29 8.41 4.18
CA HIS A 48 -32.34 8.72 5.61
C HIS A 48 -30.99 9.29 6.11
N ALA A 49 -30.88 10.62 6.14
CA ALA A 49 -29.64 11.32 6.47
C ALA A 49 -29.11 11.04 7.89
N GLU A 50 -29.97 11.00 8.90
CA GLU A 50 -29.57 10.76 10.29
C GLU A 50 -29.06 9.32 10.49
N ALA A 51 -29.78 8.32 9.98
CA ALA A 51 -29.33 6.93 10.01
C ALA A 51 -27.97 6.75 9.33
N ARG A 52 -27.72 7.48 8.23
CA ARG A 52 -26.41 7.50 7.54
C ARG A 52 -25.31 8.06 8.43
N ALA A 53 -25.53 9.23 9.05
CA ALA A 53 -24.54 9.86 9.91
C ALA A 53 -24.17 8.98 11.12
N HIS A 54 -25.16 8.38 11.79
CA HIS A 54 -24.92 7.44 12.90
C HIS A 54 -24.20 6.17 12.45
N HIS A 55 -24.61 5.61 11.30
CA HIS A 55 -23.96 4.46 10.71
C HIS A 55 -22.48 4.73 10.44
N GLU A 56 -22.17 5.84 9.76
CA GLU A 56 -20.80 6.24 9.39
C GLU A 56 -19.95 6.48 10.64
N ALA A 57 -20.44 7.25 11.61
CA ALA A 57 -19.70 7.57 12.84
C ALA A 57 -19.37 6.31 13.66
N LEU A 58 -20.34 5.42 13.89
CA LEU A 58 -20.10 4.18 14.63
C LEU A 58 -19.24 3.19 13.84
N THR A 59 -19.43 3.10 12.52
CA THR A 59 -18.58 2.23 11.68
C THR A 59 -17.13 2.69 11.75
N GLN A 60 -16.87 4.00 11.71
CA GLN A 60 -15.54 4.56 11.90
C GLN A 60 -15.00 4.27 13.31
N ALA A 61 -15.78 4.52 14.36
CA ALA A 61 -15.35 4.31 15.74
C ALA A 61 -15.08 2.84 16.10
N LEU A 62 -15.81 1.90 15.48
CA LEU A 62 -15.64 0.47 15.66
C LEU A 62 -14.63 -0.14 14.69
N SER A 63 -14.08 0.65 13.76
CA SER A 63 -13.13 0.15 12.80
C SER A 63 -11.85 -0.32 13.51
N ARG A 64 -11.58 -1.61 13.42
CA ARG A 64 -10.32 -2.19 13.88
C ARG A 64 -9.29 -1.95 12.80
N ARG A 65 -8.41 -0.96 12.97
CA ARG A 65 -7.25 -0.78 12.09
C ARG A 65 -6.44 -2.08 12.11
N LEU A 66 -6.40 -2.85 11.01
CA LEU A 66 -5.40 -3.92 10.92
C LEU A 66 -4.02 -3.24 10.81
N PRO A 67 -3.00 -3.78 11.47
CA PRO A 67 -1.68 -3.19 11.44
C PRO A 67 -1.13 -3.16 10.02
N ARG A 68 -0.48 -2.05 9.67
CA ARG A 68 0.18 -1.90 8.37
C ARG A 68 1.52 -2.65 8.42
N GLN A 69 1.72 -3.57 7.48
CA GLN A 69 3.03 -4.15 7.24
C GLN A 69 3.78 -3.21 6.29
N ILE A 70 4.56 -2.33 6.89
CA ILE A 70 5.42 -1.38 6.17
C ILE A 70 6.84 -1.95 6.24
N PRO A 71 7.56 -2.07 5.11
CA PRO A 71 8.96 -2.48 5.12
C PRO A 71 9.74 -1.66 6.17
N PRO A 72 10.59 -2.27 7.01
CA PRO A 72 11.20 -1.58 8.15
C PRO A 72 11.86 -0.24 7.80
N LEU A 73 12.56 -0.17 6.67
CA LEU A 73 13.25 1.04 6.20
C LEU A 73 12.34 2.08 5.52
N ALA A 74 11.11 1.70 5.19
CA ALA A 74 10.10 2.61 4.63
C ALA A 74 9.18 3.21 5.71
N ARG A 75 9.36 2.83 6.98
CA ARG A 75 8.60 3.37 8.12
C ARG A 75 9.08 4.76 8.49
N SER A 76 8.15 5.63 8.89
CA SER A 76 8.47 6.84 9.65
C SER A 76 9.24 6.46 10.92
N TRP A 77 10.23 7.25 11.30
CA TRP A 77 10.91 7.09 12.60
C TRP A 77 10.34 8.01 13.67
N HIS A 78 9.32 8.80 13.32
CA HIS A 78 8.59 9.67 14.24
C HIS A 78 7.31 9.01 14.74
N THR A 79 6.93 9.37 15.96
CA THR A 79 5.59 9.08 16.50
C THR A 79 4.55 10.06 15.97
N SER A 80 3.29 9.63 15.87
CA SER A 80 2.16 10.55 15.62
C SER A 80 1.72 11.35 16.86
N LEU A 81 2.34 11.14 18.02
CA LEU A 81 2.01 11.91 19.23
C LEU A 81 2.55 13.34 19.16
N PRO A 82 1.74 14.36 19.50
CA PRO A 82 2.23 15.72 19.66
C PRO A 82 3.28 15.83 20.77
N ARG A 83 4.35 16.57 20.53
CA ARG A 83 5.47 16.73 21.47
C ARG A 83 5.05 17.20 22.87
N GLU A 84 4.08 18.10 22.96
CA GLU A 84 3.56 18.57 24.26
C GLU A 84 3.00 17.41 25.10
N VAL A 85 2.32 16.46 24.45
CA VAL A 85 1.80 15.25 25.10
C VAL A 85 2.94 14.34 25.52
N LEU A 86 3.93 14.12 24.63
CA LEU A 86 5.12 13.31 24.92
C LEU A 86 5.83 13.80 26.18
N LEU A 87 6.09 15.10 26.29
CA LEU A 87 6.78 15.69 27.44
C LEU A 87 6.00 15.51 28.75
N ARG A 88 4.66 15.63 28.71
CA ARG A 88 3.82 15.39 29.89
C ARG A 88 3.88 13.94 30.35
N ILE A 89 3.84 12.99 29.41
CA ILE A 89 3.96 11.57 29.71
C ILE A 89 5.36 11.25 30.24
N GLN A 90 6.42 11.76 29.60
CA GLN A 90 7.79 11.58 30.04
C GLN A 90 8.01 12.10 31.47
N ASN A 91 7.48 13.27 31.81
CA ASN A 91 7.56 13.82 33.15
C ASN A 91 6.83 12.95 34.19
N ALA A 92 5.68 12.36 33.81
CA ALA A 92 4.94 11.46 34.69
C ALA A 92 5.64 10.12 34.89
N LEU A 93 6.33 9.62 33.86
CA LEU A 93 7.03 8.33 33.87
C LEU A 93 8.08 8.24 34.98
N HIS A 94 8.80 9.32 35.29
CA HIS A 94 9.76 9.37 36.41
C HIS A 94 9.12 9.20 37.80
N ASN A 95 7.80 9.31 37.92
CA ASN A 95 7.07 9.13 39.18
C ASN A 95 6.37 7.76 39.25
N TYR A 96 6.45 6.95 38.21
CA TYR A 96 5.76 5.66 38.16
C TYR A 96 6.51 4.59 38.98
N HIS A 97 5.76 3.89 39.84
CA HIS A 97 6.30 2.83 40.69
C HIS A 97 5.43 1.57 40.58
N TYR A 98 6.06 0.41 40.41
CA TYR A 98 5.43 -0.89 40.52
C TYR A 98 5.79 -1.52 41.87
N ARG A 99 4.77 -1.82 42.70
CA ARG A 99 4.96 -2.35 44.07
C ARG A 99 5.90 -1.49 44.94
N GLY A 100 5.89 -0.17 44.72
CA GLY A 100 6.76 0.78 45.41
C GLY A 100 8.19 0.87 44.87
N ILE A 101 8.51 0.16 43.78
CA ILE A 101 9.82 0.16 43.12
C ILE A 101 9.70 0.96 41.83
N GLU A 102 10.65 1.85 41.58
CA GLU A 102 10.67 2.66 40.36
C GLU A 102 10.61 1.77 39.10
N MET A 103 9.71 2.11 38.18
CA MET A 103 9.57 1.40 36.91
C MET A 103 9.22 2.40 35.82
N LEU A 104 10.20 2.67 34.95
CA LEU A 104 10.13 3.70 33.94
C LEU A 104 9.41 3.23 32.67
N LYS A 105 8.14 2.82 32.79
CA LYS A 105 7.29 2.46 31.63
C LYS A 105 6.18 3.47 31.43
N ASN A 106 5.91 3.82 30.17
CA ASN A 106 4.83 4.74 29.82
C ASN A 106 3.48 3.99 29.71
N PRO A 107 2.35 4.71 29.71
CA PRO A 107 1.02 4.09 29.65
C PRO A 107 0.75 3.22 28.42
N PHE A 108 1.38 3.51 27.28
CA PHE A 108 1.19 2.71 26.06
C PHE A 108 1.92 1.38 26.18
N ASP A 109 3.19 1.38 26.59
CA ASP A 109 3.97 0.15 26.70
C ASP A 109 3.48 -0.74 27.84
N LEU A 110 2.92 -0.15 28.90
CA LEU A 110 2.16 -0.86 29.94
C LEU A 110 0.95 -1.64 29.40
N ALA A 111 0.38 -1.23 28.26
CA ALA A 111 -0.68 -1.97 27.57
C ALA A 111 -0.13 -2.95 26.52
N LEU A 112 0.93 -2.56 25.79
CA LEU A 112 1.51 -3.35 24.70
C LEU A 112 2.23 -4.62 25.21
N TYR A 113 3.02 -4.52 26.27
CA TYR A 113 3.75 -5.67 26.80
C TYR A 113 2.84 -6.81 27.26
N PRO A 114 1.75 -6.58 28.04
CA PRO A 114 0.79 -7.64 28.35
C PRO A 114 0.22 -8.33 27.10
N MET A 115 -0.09 -7.58 26.05
CA MET A 115 -0.54 -8.16 24.77
C MET A 115 0.54 -9.02 24.13
N LEU A 116 1.78 -8.52 24.07
CA LEU A 116 2.93 -9.25 23.53
C LEU A 116 3.17 -10.55 24.29
N LEU A 117 3.18 -10.51 25.62
CA LEU A 117 3.37 -11.69 26.47
C LEU A 117 2.25 -12.71 26.30
N TRP A 118 1.00 -12.26 26.22
CA TRP A 118 -0.13 -13.15 26.01
C TRP A 118 -0.04 -13.88 24.67
N GLN A 119 0.36 -13.16 23.62
CA GLN A 119 0.43 -13.68 22.26
C GLN A 119 1.64 -14.59 22.04
N THR A 120 2.81 -14.21 22.56
CA THR A 120 4.06 -14.95 22.35
C THR A 120 4.29 -16.07 23.38
N ARG A 121 3.66 -15.96 24.56
CA ARG A 121 3.82 -16.89 25.70
C ARG A 121 5.30 -17.26 25.96
N PRO A 122 6.18 -16.26 26.18
CA PRO A 122 7.61 -16.51 26.24
C PRO A 122 7.96 -17.40 27.44
N ARG A 123 8.83 -18.38 27.22
CA ARG A 123 9.37 -19.19 28.33
C ARG A 123 10.66 -18.60 28.90
N THR A 124 11.31 -17.71 28.17
CA THR A 124 12.44 -16.92 28.63
C THR A 124 12.23 -15.46 28.23
N ILE A 125 12.32 -14.55 29.19
CA ILE A 125 12.47 -13.12 28.92
C ILE A 125 13.90 -12.74 29.30
N ILE A 126 14.61 -12.06 28.41
CA ILE A 126 15.95 -11.53 28.68
C ILE A 126 15.85 -10.01 28.63
N GLU A 127 16.09 -9.35 29.75
CA GLU A 127 16.02 -7.89 29.86
C GLU A 127 17.44 -7.33 30.09
N ILE A 128 17.86 -6.38 29.27
CA ILE A 128 19.13 -5.65 29.45
C ILE A 128 18.77 -4.24 29.89
N GLY A 129 19.17 -3.86 31.10
CA GLY A 129 18.82 -2.59 31.75
C GLY A 129 17.80 -2.74 32.89
N SER A 130 18.14 -3.50 33.94
CA SER A 130 17.22 -3.71 35.07
C SER A 130 16.91 -2.43 35.87
N LYS A 131 17.84 -1.47 35.91
CA LYS A 131 17.83 -0.29 36.78
C LYS A 131 17.50 -0.61 38.24
N SER A 132 16.25 -0.38 38.66
CA SER A 132 15.77 -0.61 40.04
C SER A 132 15.11 -1.99 40.21
N GLY A 133 14.91 -2.73 39.12
CA GLY A 133 14.26 -4.05 39.07
C GLY A 133 12.74 -4.03 38.94
N GLY A 134 12.11 -2.85 38.84
CA GLY A 134 10.65 -2.70 38.82
C GLY A 134 9.96 -3.43 37.66
N SER A 135 10.52 -3.34 36.45
CA SER A 135 10.03 -4.03 35.25
C SER A 135 10.17 -5.55 35.37
N GLY A 136 11.30 -6.05 35.87
CA GLY A 136 11.49 -7.47 36.18
C GLY A 136 10.41 -8.02 37.12
N LEU A 137 10.09 -7.30 38.21
CA LEU A 137 8.99 -7.68 39.12
C LEU A 137 7.64 -7.72 38.38
N TRP A 138 7.36 -6.69 37.59
CA TRP A 138 6.11 -6.57 36.84
C TRP A 138 5.93 -7.69 35.82
N PHE A 139 6.95 -7.99 35.02
CA PHE A 139 6.94 -9.11 34.09
C PHE A 139 6.76 -10.45 34.81
N GLY A 140 7.45 -10.65 35.94
CA GLY A 140 7.30 -11.85 36.76
C GLY A 140 5.87 -12.08 37.26
N ASP A 141 5.22 -11.02 37.75
CA ASP A 141 3.83 -11.07 38.18
C ASP A 141 2.88 -11.32 36.99
N LEU A 142 3.13 -10.70 35.82
CA LEU A 142 2.35 -10.95 34.59
C LEU A 142 2.46 -12.40 34.10
N LEU A 143 3.67 -12.99 34.09
CA LEU A 143 3.83 -14.41 33.72
C LEU A 143 3.02 -15.33 34.63
N THR A 144 3.00 -15.04 35.93
CA THR A 144 2.19 -15.78 36.90
C THR A 144 0.70 -15.61 36.60
N ASN A 145 0.24 -14.37 36.41
CA ASN A 145 -1.16 -14.05 36.15
C ASN A 145 -1.67 -14.68 34.84
N PHE A 146 -0.86 -14.72 33.80
CA PHE A 146 -1.21 -15.33 32.51
C PHE A 146 -1.02 -16.85 32.46
N GLY A 147 -0.57 -17.47 33.55
CA GLY A 147 -0.27 -18.90 33.59
C GLY A 147 0.81 -19.31 32.59
N ILE A 148 1.79 -18.43 32.34
CA ILE A 148 2.91 -18.70 31.44
C ILE A 148 4.06 -19.28 32.28
N ASN A 149 4.50 -20.49 31.96
CA ASN A 149 5.64 -21.11 32.63
C ASN A 149 6.97 -20.59 32.04
N GLY A 150 7.25 -19.30 32.27
CA GLY A 150 8.48 -18.63 31.87
C GLY A 150 9.25 -18.02 33.03
N HIS A 151 10.50 -17.66 32.74
CA HIS A 151 11.46 -17.05 33.67
C HIS A 151 12.12 -15.82 33.03
N ILE A 152 12.44 -14.82 33.84
CA ILE A 152 13.08 -13.56 33.43
C ILE A 152 14.54 -13.57 33.87
N TRP A 153 15.45 -13.24 32.96
CA TRP A 153 16.86 -12.99 33.22
C TRP A 153 17.12 -11.51 32.94
N SER A 154 17.26 -10.72 34.00
CA SER A 154 17.38 -9.26 33.90
C SER A 154 18.79 -8.86 34.31
N ALA A 155 19.52 -8.20 33.42
CA ALA A 155 20.92 -7.84 33.62
C ALA A 155 21.11 -6.32 33.62
N ASP A 156 21.95 -5.83 34.53
CA ASP A 156 22.34 -4.41 34.59
C ASP A 156 23.80 -4.29 35.04
N ILE A 157 24.45 -3.20 34.66
CA ILE A 157 25.82 -2.93 35.11
C ILE A 157 25.86 -2.66 36.62
N VAL A 158 24.77 -2.15 37.20
CA VAL A 158 24.56 -2.05 38.63
C VAL A 158 23.59 -3.15 39.07
N PRO A 159 24.06 -4.18 39.79
CA PRO A 159 23.21 -5.32 40.12
C PRO A 159 22.05 -4.92 41.04
N VAL A 160 20.86 -5.42 40.72
CA VAL A 160 19.66 -5.24 41.56
C VAL A 160 19.72 -6.20 42.75
N THR A 161 19.92 -5.66 43.96
CA THR A 161 20.03 -6.46 45.20
C THR A 161 18.88 -6.28 46.18
N ASN A 162 18.08 -5.22 46.01
CA ASN A 162 17.10 -4.79 47.01
C ASN A 162 15.71 -5.40 46.84
N VAL A 163 15.49 -6.14 45.75
CA VAL A 163 14.22 -6.78 45.42
C VAL A 163 14.47 -8.20 44.91
N SER A 164 13.48 -9.07 45.07
CA SER A 164 13.55 -10.46 44.60
C SER A 164 12.18 -10.94 44.12
N HIS A 165 12.16 -11.81 43.11
CA HIS A 165 10.94 -12.43 42.60
C HIS A 165 11.22 -13.88 42.18
N SER A 166 10.27 -14.79 42.40
CA SER A 166 10.46 -16.23 42.16
C SER A 166 10.71 -16.60 40.69
N ARG A 167 10.31 -15.72 39.77
CA ARG A 167 10.49 -15.86 38.32
C ARG A 167 11.58 -14.96 37.72
N VAL A 168 12.36 -14.26 38.54
CA VAL A 168 13.35 -13.29 38.03
C VAL A 168 14.72 -13.65 38.61
N THR A 169 15.70 -13.73 37.73
CA THR A 169 17.12 -13.77 38.11
C THR A 169 17.77 -12.47 37.67
N PHE A 170 18.21 -11.68 38.64
CA PHE A 170 19.00 -10.47 38.39
C PHE A 170 20.48 -10.83 38.24
N LEU A 171 21.12 -10.27 37.22
CA LEU A 171 22.52 -10.49 36.88
C LEU A 171 23.26 -9.15 36.83
N GLU A 172 24.55 -9.18 37.18
CA GLU A 172 25.46 -8.08 36.83
C GLU A 172 25.97 -8.30 35.39
N GLY A 173 25.81 -7.30 34.53
CA GLY A 173 26.16 -7.42 33.12
C GLY A 173 26.30 -6.09 32.39
N ASN A 174 27.28 -6.01 31.50
CA ASN A 174 27.46 -4.86 30.61
C ASN A 174 26.81 -5.15 29.25
N GLY A 175 25.87 -4.30 28.82
CA GLY A 175 25.18 -4.41 27.52
C GLY A 175 26.11 -4.43 26.31
N ARG A 176 27.30 -3.84 26.42
CA ARG A 176 28.35 -3.85 25.37
C ARG A 176 29.23 -5.11 25.41
N ALA A 177 29.09 -5.95 26.44
CA ALA A 177 29.89 -7.17 26.66
C ALA A 177 29.05 -8.31 27.27
N LEU A 178 27.92 -8.63 26.65
CA LEU A 178 26.91 -9.55 27.20
C LEU A 178 27.38 -10.99 27.46
N ALA A 179 28.45 -11.46 26.81
CA ALA A 179 28.95 -12.83 26.98
C ALA A 179 29.35 -13.15 28.44
N GLY A 180 29.67 -12.13 29.24
CA GLY A 180 29.96 -12.31 30.67
C GLY A 180 28.71 -12.66 31.49
N ALA A 181 27.59 -11.98 31.24
CA ALA A 181 26.32 -12.22 31.94
C ALA A 181 25.52 -13.38 31.33
N PHE A 182 25.66 -13.57 30.01
CA PHE A 182 24.95 -14.57 29.22
C PHE A 182 25.94 -15.44 28.45
N PRO A 183 26.67 -16.35 29.11
CA PRO A 183 27.57 -17.27 28.43
C PRO A 183 26.78 -18.25 27.55
N ASP A 184 27.40 -18.70 26.47
CA ASP A 184 26.79 -19.60 25.48
C ASP A 184 26.12 -20.84 26.10
N ASP A 185 26.73 -21.42 27.14
CA ASP A 185 26.20 -22.63 27.78
C ASP A 185 24.91 -22.36 28.56
N LEU A 186 24.73 -21.16 29.11
CA LEU A 186 23.46 -20.73 29.68
C LEU A 186 22.43 -20.57 28.57
N LEU A 187 22.76 -19.80 27.53
CA LEU A 187 21.85 -19.48 26.43
C LEU A 187 21.34 -20.75 25.73
N LYS A 188 22.18 -21.76 25.48
CA LYS A 188 21.78 -23.04 24.90
C LYS A 188 20.72 -23.81 25.72
N GLN A 189 20.62 -23.54 27.01
CA GLN A 189 19.71 -24.23 27.93
C GLN A 189 18.39 -23.47 28.15
N LEU A 190 18.30 -22.20 27.75
CA LEU A 190 17.13 -21.37 28.04
C LEU A 190 15.90 -21.80 27.22
N PRO A 191 14.74 -22.06 27.86
CA PRO A 191 13.54 -22.50 27.16
C PRO A 191 12.98 -21.44 26.19
N ARG A 192 12.60 -21.87 24.99
CA ARG A 192 11.96 -21.02 23.93
C ARG A 192 10.43 -21.00 24.01
N PRO A 193 9.70 -20.01 23.48
CA PRO A 193 10.21 -18.87 22.74
C PRO A 193 10.83 -17.82 23.67
N TRP A 194 11.81 -17.10 23.15
CA TRP A 194 12.45 -15.97 23.81
C TRP A 194 11.77 -14.64 23.46
N LEU A 195 11.78 -13.75 24.46
CA LEU A 195 11.56 -12.32 24.30
C LEU A 195 12.79 -11.60 24.86
N VAL A 196 13.52 -10.89 23.99
CA VAL A 196 14.64 -10.05 24.40
C VAL A 196 14.15 -8.60 24.49
N ILE A 197 14.52 -7.90 25.56
CA ILE A 197 14.19 -6.49 25.80
C ILE A 197 15.50 -5.74 26.02
N GLU A 198 15.76 -4.76 25.17
CA GLU A 198 16.88 -3.82 25.25
C GLU A 198 16.33 -2.50 25.80
N ASP A 199 16.61 -2.23 27.07
CA ASP A 199 16.17 -1.07 27.85
C ASP A 199 17.36 -0.52 28.66
N ALA A 200 18.56 -0.58 28.08
CA ALA A 200 19.79 -0.16 28.73
C ALA A 200 19.98 1.37 28.62
N ASP A 201 21.21 1.85 28.54
CA ASP A 201 21.41 3.24 28.17
C ASP A 201 21.00 3.48 26.70
N HIS A 202 20.45 4.66 26.41
CA HIS A 202 20.02 5.05 25.06
C HIS A 202 21.20 5.43 24.14
N GLU A 203 22.39 4.86 24.35
CA GLU A 203 23.55 5.07 23.49
C GLU A 203 23.56 4.05 22.35
N TYR A 204 23.98 4.51 21.18
CA TYR A 204 24.05 3.69 19.97
C TYR A 204 24.90 2.43 20.18
N GLU A 205 26.06 2.56 20.83
CA GLU A 205 27.03 1.47 21.02
C GLU A 205 26.47 0.33 21.87
N THR A 206 25.56 0.64 22.80
CA THR A 206 24.92 -0.36 23.65
C THR A 206 23.84 -1.10 22.86
N THR A 207 22.88 -0.37 22.28
CA THR A 207 21.78 -0.99 21.52
C THR A 207 22.30 -1.87 20.37
N ILE A 208 23.29 -1.40 19.58
CA ILE A 208 23.81 -2.18 18.45
C ILE A 208 24.56 -3.44 18.91
N ALA A 209 25.24 -3.39 20.05
CA ALA A 209 25.92 -4.55 20.64
C ALA A 209 24.91 -5.60 21.11
N VAL A 210 23.81 -5.18 21.75
CA VAL A 210 22.73 -6.07 22.19
C VAL A 210 22.03 -6.74 21.00
N LEU A 211 21.67 -5.93 19.98
CA LEU A 211 21.06 -6.42 18.74
C LEU A 211 21.93 -7.50 18.07
N ASN A 212 23.20 -7.20 17.82
CA ASN A 212 24.13 -8.14 17.19
C ASN A 212 24.42 -9.37 18.05
N PHE A 213 24.40 -9.22 19.38
CA PHE A 213 24.58 -10.35 20.29
C PHE A 213 23.43 -11.34 20.18
N PHE A 214 22.18 -10.89 20.32
CA PHE A 214 21.02 -11.80 20.31
C PHE A 214 20.58 -12.22 18.92
N HIS A 215 20.95 -11.49 17.87
CA HIS A 215 20.74 -11.91 16.48
C HIS A 215 21.25 -13.33 16.21
N ARG A 216 22.38 -13.74 16.78
CA ARG A 216 22.92 -15.10 16.56
C ARG A 216 22.08 -16.21 17.24
N TRP A 217 21.17 -15.86 18.14
CA TRP A 217 20.46 -16.80 19.01
C TRP A 217 18.95 -16.89 18.77
N LEU A 218 18.32 -15.80 18.33
CA LEU A 218 16.87 -15.74 18.14
C LEU A 218 16.41 -16.74 17.08
N GLU A 219 15.25 -17.37 17.28
CA GLU A 219 14.60 -18.22 16.28
C GLU A 219 13.44 -17.49 15.61
N PRO A 220 13.02 -17.89 14.38
CA PRO A 220 11.86 -17.29 13.74
C PRO A 220 10.61 -17.34 14.61
N GLY A 221 9.92 -16.20 14.75
CA GLY A 221 8.77 -16.00 15.62
C GLY A 221 9.10 -15.41 17.00
N GLU A 222 10.37 -15.43 17.42
CA GLU A 222 10.83 -14.78 18.65
C GLU A 222 11.02 -13.26 18.47
N TYR A 223 11.03 -12.53 19.58
CA TYR A 223 11.04 -11.07 19.58
C TYR A 223 12.29 -10.49 20.22
N LEU A 224 12.68 -9.34 19.69
CA LEU A 224 13.60 -8.40 20.30
C LEU A 224 12.92 -7.03 20.32
N VAL A 225 12.71 -6.48 21.52
CA VAL A 225 12.12 -5.16 21.72
C VAL A 225 13.23 -4.18 22.09
N VAL A 226 13.38 -3.12 21.31
CA VAL A 226 14.29 -2.00 21.58
C VAL A 226 13.47 -0.83 22.11
N GLU A 227 13.77 -0.40 23.33
CA GLU A 227 13.12 0.76 23.95
C GLU A 227 13.81 2.07 23.57
N ASP A 228 13.32 3.19 24.12
CA ASP A 228 13.91 4.52 23.99
C ASP A 228 14.08 5.07 22.56
N GLY A 229 13.49 4.44 21.54
CA GLY A 229 13.42 5.00 20.18
C GLY A 229 12.81 6.41 20.17
N ILE A 230 11.84 6.68 21.06
CA ILE A 230 11.16 7.96 21.20
C ILE A 230 12.08 9.14 21.57
N ILE A 231 13.32 8.89 22.01
CA ILE A 231 14.28 9.94 22.37
C ILE A 231 14.52 10.90 21.21
N SER A 232 14.43 10.43 19.95
CA SER A 232 14.50 11.30 18.78
C SER A 232 13.46 12.42 18.83
N ASP A 233 12.19 12.08 19.12
CA ASP A 233 11.07 13.03 19.19
C ASP A 233 11.12 13.91 20.45
N LEU A 234 11.48 13.34 21.60
CA LEU A 234 11.59 14.09 22.87
C LEU A 234 12.65 15.19 22.78
N SER A 235 13.81 14.82 22.27
CA SER A 235 15.01 15.67 22.16
C SER A 235 15.05 16.50 20.87
N GLN A 236 14.05 16.35 19.99
CA GLN A 236 13.97 17.04 18.68
C GLN A 236 15.23 16.80 17.81
N LEU A 237 15.75 15.58 17.86
CA LEU A 237 16.84 15.17 17.00
C LEU A 237 16.34 15.01 15.55
N PRO A 238 17.24 15.05 14.55
CA PRO A 238 16.90 14.64 13.19
C PRO A 238 16.26 13.25 13.16
N GLU A 239 15.47 12.96 12.13
CA GLU A 239 14.71 11.70 12.02
C GLU A 239 15.61 10.46 12.18
N GLY A 240 15.36 9.70 13.26
CA GLY A 240 16.16 8.52 13.62
C GLY A 240 17.53 8.85 14.22
N GLY A 241 17.69 10.02 14.82
CA GLY A 241 18.96 10.52 15.35
C GLY A 241 19.35 9.99 16.73
N SER A 242 18.43 9.38 17.48
CA SER A 242 18.74 8.76 18.78
C SER A 242 19.65 7.53 18.63
N GLY A 243 20.33 7.16 19.72
CA GLY A 243 21.15 5.94 19.76
C GLY A 243 20.38 4.69 19.31
N PRO A 244 19.22 4.39 19.92
CA PRO A 244 18.41 3.23 19.55
C PRO A 244 17.94 3.25 18.09
N HIS A 245 17.50 4.41 17.57
CA HIS A 245 17.09 4.50 16.16
C HIS A 245 18.24 4.29 15.19
N ARG A 246 19.41 4.87 15.46
CA ARG A 246 20.60 4.65 14.64
C ARG A 246 20.99 3.18 14.61
N ALA A 247 20.97 2.51 15.76
CA ALA A 247 21.26 1.09 15.88
C ALA A 247 20.22 0.22 15.16
N LEU A 248 18.93 0.48 15.36
CA LEU A 248 17.84 -0.20 14.65
C LEU A 248 17.97 -0.06 13.13
N ARG A 249 18.23 1.16 12.63
CA ARG A 249 18.35 1.43 11.20
C ARG A 249 19.53 0.67 10.58
N GLU A 250 20.68 0.68 11.25
CA GLU A 250 21.85 -0.07 10.81
C GLU A 250 21.58 -1.58 10.82
N PHE A 251 21.04 -2.10 11.92
CA PHE A 251 20.75 -3.52 12.09
C PHE A 251 19.75 -4.04 11.06
N LEU A 252 18.63 -3.33 10.86
CA LEU A 252 17.62 -3.68 9.86
C LEU A 252 18.13 -3.59 8.42
N THR A 253 19.10 -2.71 8.16
CA THR A 253 19.79 -2.63 6.87
C THR A 253 20.74 -3.81 6.66
N ALA A 254 21.43 -4.25 7.72
CA ALA A 254 22.36 -5.38 7.67
C ALA A 254 21.66 -6.74 7.58
N HIS A 255 20.43 -6.84 8.09
CA HIS A 255 19.63 -8.06 8.15
C HIS A 255 18.28 -7.94 7.41
N PRO A 256 18.30 -7.63 6.09
CA PRO A 256 17.08 -7.49 5.32
C PRO A 256 16.33 -8.82 5.28
N GLU A 257 15.00 -8.76 5.38
CA GLU A 257 14.09 -9.93 5.35
C GLU A 257 14.25 -10.94 6.51
N GLU A 258 15.19 -10.73 7.44
CA GLU A 258 15.32 -11.55 8.66
C GLU A 258 14.48 -11.03 9.83
N TYR A 259 14.08 -9.75 9.77
CA TYR A 259 13.25 -9.11 10.77
C TYR A 259 12.13 -8.31 10.12
N GLU A 260 10.98 -8.29 10.80
CA GLU A 260 9.96 -7.28 10.58
C GLU A 260 9.82 -6.39 11.82
N VAL A 261 9.44 -5.14 11.60
CA VAL A 261 8.95 -4.26 12.66
C VAL A 261 7.46 -4.55 12.80
N ASP A 262 7.05 -5.07 13.96
CA ASP A 262 5.67 -5.46 14.16
C ASP A 262 4.78 -4.24 14.48
N GLY A 263 4.04 -3.81 13.46
CA GLY A 263 3.05 -2.74 13.54
C GLY A 263 1.87 -3.05 14.48
N ASN A 264 1.62 -4.32 14.85
CA ASN A 264 0.61 -4.64 15.88
C ASN A 264 0.91 -3.97 17.22
N TYR A 265 2.18 -3.67 17.48
CA TYR A 265 2.63 -3.01 18.69
C TYR A 265 3.03 -1.57 18.42
N CYS A 266 3.87 -1.33 17.41
CA CYS A 266 4.33 0.01 17.08
C CYS A 266 3.18 0.96 16.70
N ASP A 267 2.16 0.44 15.98
CA ASP A 267 1.10 1.27 15.39
C ASP A 267 -0.26 1.10 16.09
N PHE A 268 -0.29 0.42 17.25
CA PHE A 268 -1.55 0.01 17.90
C PHE A 268 -2.45 1.19 18.26
N PHE A 269 -1.86 2.25 18.85
CA PHE A 269 -2.58 3.45 19.27
C PHE A 269 -2.51 4.59 18.22
N GLY A 270 -1.90 4.33 17.07
CA GLY A 270 -1.48 5.34 16.09
C GLY A 270 -0.05 5.08 15.64
N ASP A 271 0.42 5.75 14.59
CA ASP A 271 1.72 5.48 13.97
C ASP A 271 2.87 5.72 14.99
N ASN A 272 3.62 4.67 15.33
CA ASN A 272 4.68 4.72 16.35
C ASN A 272 4.24 5.34 17.70
N VAL A 273 3.03 5.04 18.18
CA VAL A 273 2.55 5.52 19.50
C VAL A 273 2.98 4.54 20.60
N THR A 274 4.27 4.61 20.95
CA THR A 274 4.99 3.77 21.93
C THR A 274 6.33 4.44 22.27
N TRP A 275 7.02 4.07 23.36
CA TRP A 275 8.42 4.51 23.56
C TRP A 275 9.41 3.64 22.77
N CYS A 276 8.97 2.46 22.35
CA CYS A 276 9.70 1.51 21.52
C CYS A 276 9.45 1.79 20.02
N THR A 277 9.63 3.04 19.56
CA THR A 277 9.29 3.42 18.17
C THR A 277 10.14 2.64 17.16
N ASN A 278 9.46 1.91 16.25
CA ASN A 278 10.02 0.87 15.39
C ASN A 278 10.83 -0.24 16.12
N GLY A 279 10.69 -0.36 17.43
CA GLY A 279 11.52 -1.20 18.29
C GLY A 279 11.00 -2.61 18.51
N PHE A 280 9.73 -2.92 18.18
CA PHE A 280 9.19 -4.28 18.27
C PHE A 280 9.63 -5.11 17.07
N LEU A 281 10.80 -5.74 17.16
CA LEU A 281 11.33 -6.60 16.09
C LEU A 281 10.89 -8.04 16.31
N ARG A 282 10.30 -8.63 15.28
CA ARG A 282 10.06 -10.08 15.23
C ARG A 282 11.02 -10.71 14.25
N ARG A 283 11.71 -11.78 14.67
CA ARG A 283 12.54 -12.56 13.74
C ARG A 283 11.63 -13.32 12.80
N VAL A 284 11.87 -13.24 11.50
CA VAL A 284 11.02 -13.83 10.48
C VAL A 284 11.80 -14.73 9.52
N THR A 285 11.05 -15.47 8.72
CA THR A 285 11.54 -16.18 7.53
C THR A 285 10.61 -15.86 6.36
N PRO A 286 11.05 -16.03 5.11
CA PRO A 286 10.16 -15.88 3.95
C PRO A 286 8.88 -16.73 4.04
N ALA A 287 8.97 -17.93 4.63
CA ALA A 287 7.83 -18.80 4.87
C ALA A 287 6.83 -18.22 5.90
N LEU A 288 7.34 -17.66 7.01
CA LEU A 288 6.52 -17.03 8.04
C LEU A 288 5.83 -15.76 7.52
N LEU A 289 6.56 -14.93 6.77
CA LEU A 289 6.02 -13.74 6.12
C LEU A 289 4.90 -14.10 5.13
N ARG A 290 5.11 -15.15 4.32
CA ARG A 290 4.09 -15.67 3.42
C ARG A 290 2.83 -16.12 4.17
N ALA A 291 2.98 -16.94 5.21
CA ALA A 291 1.86 -17.43 6.01
C ALA A 291 1.04 -16.31 6.65
N GLN A 292 1.69 -15.23 7.12
CA GLN A 292 0.98 -14.07 7.65
C GLN A 292 0.20 -13.31 6.60
N ARG A 293 0.79 -13.10 5.41
CA ARG A 293 0.10 -12.43 4.32
C ARG A 293 -1.12 -13.24 3.88
N GLU A 294 -1.00 -14.57 3.82
CA GLU A 294 -2.13 -15.48 3.57
C GLU A 294 -3.21 -15.40 4.66
N ALA A 295 -2.84 -15.29 5.95
CA ALA A 295 -3.78 -15.08 7.04
C ALA A 295 -4.53 -13.74 6.92
N ARG A 296 -3.84 -12.65 6.57
CA ARG A 296 -4.47 -11.33 6.35
C ARG A 296 -5.43 -11.32 5.17
N VAL A 297 -5.19 -12.11 4.12
CA VAL A 297 -6.16 -12.32 3.05
C VAL A 297 -7.46 -12.91 3.62
N ALA A 298 -7.37 -13.86 4.55
CA ALA A 298 -8.55 -14.42 5.23
C ALA A 298 -9.29 -13.35 6.08
N ASP A 299 -8.58 -12.48 6.78
CA ASP A 299 -9.18 -11.36 7.50
C ASP A 299 -9.90 -10.38 6.55
N CYS A 300 -9.30 -10.08 5.38
CA CYS A 300 -9.93 -9.24 4.36
C CYS A 300 -11.23 -9.88 3.84
N ARG A 301 -11.28 -11.21 3.67
CA ARG A 301 -12.54 -11.91 3.33
C ARG A 301 -13.60 -11.73 4.40
N GLN A 302 -13.22 -11.78 5.68
CA GLN A 302 -14.16 -11.57 6.79
C GLN A 302 -14.67 -10.12 6.82
N LEU A 303 -13.80 -9.14 6.58
CA LEU A 303 -14.19 -7.73 6.48
C LEU A 303 -15.19 -7.49 5.34
N ILE A 304 -14.92 -8.04 4.15
CA ILE A 304 -15.83 -8.00 2.99
C ILE A 304 -17.17 -8.64 3.36
N ALA A 305 -17.16 -9.84 3.95
CA ALA A 305 -18.38 -10.54 4.37
C ALA A 305 -19.18 -9.76 5.42
N ALA A 306 -18.52 -8.94 6.24
CA ALA A 306 -19.14 -8.06 7.22
C ALA A 306 -19.59 -6.70 6.64
N GLY A 307 -19.44 -6.47 5.33
CA GLY A 307 -19.79 -5.21 4.67
C GLY A 307 -18.78 -4.07 4.88
N ARG A 308 -17.60 -4.36 5.43
CA ARG A 308 -16.53 -3.38 5.70
C ARG A 308 -15.58 -3.26 4.51
N TRP A 309 -16.12 -2.86 3.37
CA TRP A 309 -15.44 -2.87 2.07
C TRP A 309 -14.22 -1.94 1.99
N ASP A 310 -14.33 -0.72 2.49
CA ASP A 310 -13.24 0.27 2.40
C ASP A 310 -12.03 -0.13 3.23
N GLU A 311 -12.27 -0.69 4.41
CA GLU A 311 -11.22 -1.20 5.28
C GLU A 311 -10.54 -2.43 4.69
N ALA A 312 -11.33 -3.38 4.17
CA ALA A 312 -10.77 -4.50 3.42
C ALA A 312 -9.92 -4.01 2.24
N PHE A 313 -10.39 -3.00 1.52
CA PHE A 313 -9.67 -2.44 0.37
C PHE A 313 -8.33 -1.82 0.77
N VAL A 314 -8.26 -1.04 1.85
CA VAL A 314 -6.99 -0.51 2.39
C VAL A 314 -6.01 -1.65 2.69
N HIS A 315 -6.46 -2.71 3.36
CA HIS A 315 -5.60 -3.83 3.72
C HIS A 315 -5.17 -4.67 2.52
N LEU A 316 -6.04 -4.83 1.53
CA LEU A 316 -5.70 -5.49 0.28
C LEU A 316 -4.69 -4.67 -0.53
N ASN A 317 -4.75 -3.34 -0.48
CA ASN A 317 -3.75 -2.46 -1.09
C ASN A 317 -2.38 -2.61 -0.41
N ASP A 318 -2.35 -2.65 0.93
CA ASP A 318 -1.13 -2.94 1.68
C ASP A 318 -0.55 -4.32 1.31
N LEU A 319 -1.39 -5.35 1.22
CA LEU A 319 -0.97 -6.70 0.83
C LEU A 319 -0.45 -6.77 -0.60
N LYS A 320 -1.03 -5.97 -1.51
CA LYS A 320 -0.64 -5.87 -2.91
C LYS A 320 0.73 -5.23 -3.09
N ALA A 321 1.07 -4.23 -2.28
CA ALA A 321 2.38 -3.59 -2.31
C ALA A 321 3.53 -4.55 -1.93
N GLY A 322 3.23 -5.66 -1.25
CA GLY A 322 4.22 -6.66 -0.87
C GLY A 322 4.59 -7.64 -2.00
N SER A 323 5.87 -8.05 -2.04
CA SER A 323 6.39 -9.12 -2.91
C SER A 323 6.71 -10.39 -2.09
N PRO A 324 6.50 -11.62 -2.61
CA PRO A 324 5.86 -11.97 -3.89
C PRO A 324 4.33 -11.81 -3.85
N PRO A 325 3.60 -11.88 -4.99
CA PRO A 325 2.14 -11.85 -5.02
C PRO A 325 1.53 -12.96 -4.14
N VAL A 326 0.37 -12.68 -3.53
CA VAL A 326 -0.37 -13.62 -2.68
C VAL A 326 -1.74 -13.88 -3.30
N ARG A 327 -2.14 -15.16 -3.33
CA ARG A 327 -3.41 -15.59 -3.93
C ARG A 327 -4.59 -14.86 -3.29
N ASP A 328 -5.57 -14.53 -4.12
CA ASP A 328 -6.83 -13.84 -3.81
C ASP A 328 -6.72 -12.37 -3.42
N VAL A 329 -5.53 -11.77 -3.34
CA VAL A 329 -5.43 -10.32 -3.06
C VAL A 329 -6.13 -9.53 -4.17
N ASP A 330 -5.79 -9.79 -5.42
CA ASP A 330 -6.32 -9.01 -6.55
C ASP A 330 -7.77 -9.43 -6.89
N HIS A 331 -8.13 -10.70 -6.65
CA HIS A 331 -9.53 -11.14 -6.69
C HIS A 331 -10.41 -10.38 -5.67
N LEU A 332 -9.98 -10.25 -4.42
CA LEU A 332 -10.75 -9.53 -3.40
C LEU A 332 -10.79 -8.03 -3.67
N ARG A 333 -9.69 -7.45 -4.19
CA ARG A 333 -9.69 -6.06 -4.68
C ARG A 333 -10.73 -5.86 -5.78
N ALA A 334 -10.85 -6.80 -6.70
CA ALA A 334 -11.85 -6.74 -7.75
C ALA A 334 -13.29 -6.73 -7.21
N LEU A 335 -13.57 -7.48 -6.14
CA LEU A 335 -14.86 -7.42 -5.46
C LEU A 335 -15.11 -6.05 -4.81
N CYS A 336 -14.09 -5.45 -4.19
CA CYS A 336 -14.18 -4.08 -3.68
C CYS A 336 -14.43 -3.05 -4.80
N PHE A 337 -13.70 -3.15 -5.91
CA PHE A 337 -13.92 -2.29 -7.09
C PHE A 337 -15.32 -2.47 -7.67
N GLN A 338 -15.81 -3.70 -7.77
CA GLN A 338 -17.18 -3.97 -8.20
C GLN A 338 -18.22 -3.36 -7.25
N HIS A 339 -18.01 -3.46 -5.94
CA HIS A 339 -18.88 -2.81 -4.94
C HIS A 339 -18.91 -1.28 -5.12
N ARG A 340 -17.78 -0.68 -5.51
CA ARG A 340 -17.67 0.75 -5.85
C ARG A 340 -18.15 1.12 -7.26
N GLN A 341 -18.65 0.15 -8.03
CA GLN A 341 -19.01 0.29 -9.45
C GLN A 341 -17.86 0.65 -10.39
N GLU A 342 -16.61 0.42 -9.96
CA GLU A 342 -15.39 0.63 -10.73
C GLU A 342 -15.09 -0.63 -11.56
N LEU A 343 -15.96 -0.95 -12.53
CA LEU A 343 -15.95 -2.24 -13.23
C LEU A 343 -14.68 -2.47 -14.06
N ASP A 344 -14.06 -1.42 -14.58
CA ASP A 344 -12.83 -1.53 -15.35
C ASP A 344 -11.64 -1.90 -14.43
N ALA A 345 -11.51 -1.23 -13.28
CA ALA A 345 -10.52 -1.56 -12.26
C ALA A 345 -10.71 -2.99 -11.72
N ALA A 346 -11.97 -3.42 -11.54
CA ALA A 346 -12.28 -4.79 -11.18
C ALA A 346 -11.77 -5.80 -12.21
N ARG A 347 -11.93 -5.53 -13.52
CA ARG A 347 -11.41 -6.42 -14.56
C ARG A 347 -9.89 -6.46 -14.59
N GLU A 348 -9.21 -5.33 -14.45
CA GLU A 348 -7.74 -5.29 -14.45
C GLU A 348 -7.15 -6.03 -13.25
N ALA A 349 -7.72 -5.85 -12.05
CA ALA A 349 -7.33 -6.62 -10.88
C ALA A 349 -7.50 -8.14 -11.10
N LEU A 350 -8.60 -8.58 -11.71
CA LEU A 350 -8.81 -10.01 -12.00
C LEU A 350 -7.83 -10.56 -13.04
N LYS A 351 -7.49 -9.78 -14.06
CA LYS A 351 -6.45 -10.18 -15.03
C LYS A 351 -5.11 -10.34 -14.35
N GLU A 352 -4.78 -9.46 -13.39
CA GLU A 352 -3.54 -9.54 -12.64
C GLU A 352 -3.51 -10.75 -11.70
N GLU A 353 -4.59 -11.03 -10.97
CA GLU A 353 -4.74 -12.26 -10.18
C GLU A 353 -4.47 -13.49 -11.04
N LEU A 354 -5.11 -13.59 -12.20
CA LEU A 354 -5.00 -14.75 -13.09
C LEU A 354 -3.64 -14.84 -13.80
N ARG A 355 -2.87 -13.74 -13.88
CA ARG A 355 -1.50 -13.76 -14.40
C ARG A 355 -0.56 -14.52 -13.45
N TYR A 356 -0.76 -14.37 -12.14
CA TYR A 356 0.06 -15.03 -11.12
C TYR A 356 -0.54 -16.36 -10.62
N PHE A 357 -1.87 -16.45 -10.59
CA PHE A 357 -2.65 -17.58 -10.08
C PHE A 357 -3.68 -18.02 -11.14
N PRO A 358 -3.23 -18.63 -12.26
CA PRO A 358 -4.11 -18.98 -13.37
C PRO A 358 -5.19 -20.00 -12.98
N ASP A 359 -5.00 -20.75 -11.90
CA ASP A 359 -5.94 -21.73 -11.33
C ASP A 359 -6.97 -21.11 -10.37
N ASN A 360 -7.01 -19.79 -10.20
CA ASN A 360 -8.03 -19.11 -9.38
C ASN A 360 -9.39 -19.06 -10.10
N GLU A 361 -10.17 -20.14 -9.97
CA GLU A 361 -11.51 -20.26 -10.58
C GLU A 361 -12.49 -19.14 -10.19
N PRO A 362 -12.61 -18.74 -8.90
CA PRO A 362 -13.44 -17.60 -8.51
C PRO A 362 -13.12 -16.32 -9.29
N ALA A 363 -11.84 -15.98 -9.43
CA ALA A 363 -11.41 -14.81 -10.18
C ALA A 363 -11.75 -14.91 -11.68
N ARG A 364 -11.59 -16.10 -12.27
CA ARG A 364 -11.92 -16.37 -13.67
C ARG A 364 -13.42 -16.22 -13.94
N MET A 365 -14.26 -16.77 -13.06
CA MET A 365 -15.71 -16.65 -13.15
C MET A 365 -16.17 -15.19 -13.06
N LEU A 366 -15.58 -14.43 -12.13
CA LEU A 366 -15.92 -13.02 -11.96
C LEU A 366 -15.50 -12.20 -13.20
N LEU A 367 -14.31 -12.44 -13.74
CA LEU A 367 -13.82 -11.73 -14.94
C LEU A 367 -14.73 -12.00 -16.14
N THR A 368 -15.17 -13.25 -16.31
CA THR A 368 -16.10 -13.65 -17.38
C THR A 368 -17.43 -12.89 -17.26
N THR A 369 -17.97 -12.80 -16.04
CA THR A 369 -19.22 -12.09 -15.76
C THR A 369 -19.11 -10.60 -16.07
N LEU A 370 -17.99 -9.98 -15.68
CA LEU A 370 -17.75 -8.54 -15.88
C LEU A 370 -17.41 -8.18 -17.34
N SER A 371 -17.02 -9.16 -18.16
CA SER A 371 -16.60 -8.95 -19.56
C SER A 371 -17.75 -9.02 -20.57
N VAL A 372 -18.99 -9.23 -20.12
CA VAL A 372 -20.17 -9.21 -21.00
C VAL A 372 -20.54 -7.75 -21.32
N ARG A 373 -20.18 -7.26 -22.51
CA ARG A 373 -20.63 -5.96 -23.05
C ARG A 373 -21.32 -6.08 -24.41
N ARG A 374 -22.21 -5.11 -24.65
CA ARG A 374 -22.92 -4.78 -25.90
C ARG A 374 -21.98 -4.79 -27.13
N ALA A 375 -22.49 -5.31 -28.25
CA ALA A 375 -21.89 -5.24 -29.57
C ALA A 375 -22.50 -4.10 -30.42
N GLU A 376 -21.71 -3.54 -31.36
CA GLU A 376 -22.02 -3.05 -32.74
C GLU A 376 -21.02 -1.95 -33.20
N PRO A 377 -20.65 -1.78 -34.51
CA PRO A 377 -20.53 -2.72 -35.63
C PRO A 377 -19.07 -2.93 -36.11
N ASP A 378 -18.95 -3.63 -37.25
CA ASP A 378 -17.99 -4.70 -37.53
C ASP A 378 -16.84 -4.28 -38.47
N ASP A 379 -15.65 -3.96 -37.92
CA ASP A 379 -14.41 -3.91 -38.71
C ASP A 379 -13.63 -5.22 -38.49
N PRO A 380 -13.56 -6.13 -39.50
CA PRO A 380 -12.87 -7.41 -39.38
C PRO A 380 -11.38 -7.28 -39.06
N GLU A 381 -10.73 -6.27 -39.64
CA GLU A 381 -9.31 -6.01 -39.42
C GLU A 381 -9.08 -5.55 -37.97
N PHE A 382 -9.94 -4.67 -37.44
CA PHE A 382 -9.85 -4.25 -36.05
C PHE A 382 -10.05 -5.43 -35.09
N ARG A 383 -11.00 -6.34 -35.35
CA ARG A 383 -11.22 -7.54 -34.51
C ARG A 383 -10.03 -8.50 -34.52
N GLU A 384 -9.45 -8.73 -35.69
CA GLU A 384 -8.24 -9.55 -35.85
C GLU A 384 -7.10 -8.97 -35.00
N LEU A 385 -6.82 -7.67 -35.15
CA LEU A 385 -5.79 -6.98 -34.39
C LEU A 385 -6.12 -6.98 -32.89
N LEU A 386 -7.36 -6.67 -32.52
CA LEU A 386 -7.83 -6.64 -31.13
C LEU A 386 -7.58 -7.98 -30.43
N THR A 387 -7.82 -9.09 -31.12
CA THR A 387 -7.59 -10.44 -30.58
C THR A 387 -6.14 -10.66 -30.18
N VAL A 388 -5.18 -10.16 -30.97
CA VAL A 388 -3.75 -10.31 -30.71
C VAL A 388 -3.26 -9.33 -29.64
N ILE A 389 -3.70 -8.06 -29.70
CA ILE A 389 -3.16 -7.00 -28.83
C ILE A 389 -3.81 -6.97 -27.44
N ARG A 390 -5.01 -7.55 -27.25
CA ARG A 390 -5.77 -7.41 -26.00
C ARG A 390 -5.01 -7.82 -24.73
N PRO A 391 -4.17 -8.87 -24.73
CA PRO A 391 -3.35 -9.22 -23.57
C PRO A 391 -2.25 -8.19 -23.23
N TYR A 392 -1.95 -7.27 -24.15
CA TYR A 392 -0.81 -6.34 -24.10
C TYR A 392 -1.24 -4.87 -23.93
N THR A 393 -2.51 -4.58 -23.68
CA THR A 393 -2.99 -3.21 -23.50
C THR A 393 -4.07 -3.11 -22.43
N MET A 394 -4.02 -2.02 -21.67
CA MET A 394 -5.04 -1.62 -20.70
C MET A 394 -6.06 -0.64 -21.31
N VAL A 395 -5.75 -0.07 -22.49
CA VAL A 395 -6.59 0.88 -23.19
C VAL A 395 -7.95 0.24 -23.50
N GLY A 396 -9.02 0.99 -23.21
CA GLY A 396 -10.40 0.57 -23.46
C GLY A 396 -10.66 0.32 -24.95
N GLU A 397 -11.58 -0.59 -25.29
CA GLU A 397 -11.84 -0.89 -26.72
C GLU A 397 -12.30 0.34 -27.51
N ALA A 398 -13.06 1.25 -26.89
CA ALA A 398 -13.50 2.50 -27.53
C ALA A 398 -12.30 3.39 -27.93
N ARG A 399 -11.32 3.54 -27.02
CA ARG A 399 -10.07 4.27 -27.26
C ARG A 399 -9.16 3.56 -28.27
N LEU A 400 -9.03 2.24 -28.22
CA LEU A 400 -8.32 1.46 -29.24
C LEU A 400 -8.96 1.62 -30.63
N ARG A 401 -10.30 1.60 -30.70
CA ARG A 401 -11.04 1.82 -31.95
C ARG A 401 -10.88 3.23 -32.48
N SER A 402 -10.86 4.22 -31.58
CA SER A 402 -10.53 5.61 -31.92
C SER A 402 -9.14 5.69 -32.55
N LEU A 403 -8.10 5.17 -31.88
CA LEU A 403 -6.73 5.12 -32.40
C LEU A 403 -6.66 4.45 -33.77
N TYR A 404 -7.26 3.28 -33.92
CA TYR A 404 -7.31 2.55 -35.18
C TYR A 404 -7.94 3.37 -36.30
N THR A 405 -9.10 3.99 -36.04
CA THR A 405 -9.83 4.79 -37.03
C THR A 405 -9.05 6.05 -37.42
N LEU A 406 -8.48 6.75 -36.43
CA LEU A 406 -7.70 7.96 -36.63
C LEU A 406 -6.39 7.66 -37.37
N ALA A 407 -5.69 6.59 -37.00
CA ALA A 407 -4.49 6.12 -37.67
C ALA A 407 -4.75 5.77 -39.14
N LYS A 408 -5.84 5.05 -39.44
CA LYS A 408 -6.24 4.74 -40.82
C LYS A 408 -6.57 5.99 -41.61
N ARG A 409 -7.25 6.96 -40.99
CA ARG A 409 -7.53 8.28 -41.61
C ARG A 409 -6.24 9.02 -41.96
N VAL A 410 -5.28 9.09 -41.03
CA VAL A 410 -3.98 9.73 -41.25
C VAL A 410 -3.22 9.07 -42.41
N CYS A 411 -3.24 7.74 -42.47
CA CYS A 411 -2.64 6.98 -43.58
C CYS A 411 -3.36 7.22 -44.92
N ALA A 412 -4.70 7.21 -44.93
CA ALA A 412 -5.51 7.39 -46.13
C ALA A 412 -5.38 8.81 -46.73
N GLN A 413 -5.30 9.82 -45.86
CA GLN A 413 -5.04 11.22 -46.23
C GLN A 413 -3.57 11.49 -46.56
N ASP A 414 -2.70 10.53 -46.25
CA ASP A 414 -1.26 10.60 -46.47
C ASP A 414 -0.63 11.87 -45.88
N LEU A 415 -1.03 12.25 -44.65
CA LEU A 415 -0.48 13.43 -43.95
C LEU A 415 1.00 13.24 -43.63
N PRO A 416 1.94 14.16 -43.88
CA PRO A 416 3.36 13.92 -43.56
C PRO A 416 3.65 13.74 -42.07
N GLY A 417 4.55 12.81 -41.74
CA GLY A 417 5.11 12.62 -40.40
C GLY A 417 5.11 11.19 -39.88
N ASN A 418 5.87 10.94 -38.83
CA ASN A 418 5.86 9.68 -38.09
C ASN A 418 4.70 9.63 -37.11
N PHE A 419 4.46 8.45 -36.54
CA PHE A 419 3.55 8.32 -35.40
C PHE A 419 4.40 8.28 -34.13
N VAL A 420 3.84 8.81 -33.05
CA VAL A 420 4.49 8.79 -31.74
C VAL A 420 3.46 8.35 -30.70
N GLU A 421 3.85 7.40 -29.86
CA GLU A 421 3.14 7.02 -28.65
C GLU A 421 4.04 7.28 -27.44
N CYS A 422 3.50 7.99 -26.46
CA CYS A 422 4.17 8.31 -25.21
C CYS A 422 3.38 7.66 -24.08
N GLY A 423 3.92 6.55 -23.55
CA GLY A 423 3.20 5.62 -22.68
C GLY A 423 2.72 4.41 -23.47
N VAL A 424 3.43 3.30 -23.34
CA VAL A 424 3.32 2.12 -24.19
C VAL A 424 2.95 0.88 -23.37
N ALA A 425 3.43 0.83 -22.12
CA ALA A 425 3.29 -0.32 -21.23
C ALA A 425 3.67 -1.64 -21.94
N ALA A 426 2.75 -2.61 -21.99
CA ALA A 426 3.01 -3.90 -22.64
C ALA A 426 2.95 -3.85 -24.19
N GLY A 427 2.58 -2.72 -24.79
CA GLY A 427 2.75 -2.43 -26.21
C GLY A 427 1.56 -2.74 -27.13
N GLY A 428 0.37 -3.06 -26.61
CA GLY A 428 -0.77 -3.43 -27.45
C GLY A 428 -1.32 -2.29 -28.31
N SER A 429 -1.35 -1.04 -27.81
CA SER A 429 -1.74 0.15 -28.59
C SER A 429 -0.67 0.52 -29.62
N ALA A 430 0.62 0.47 -29.25
CA ALA A 430 1.73 0.57 -30.20
C ALA A 430 1.61 -0.45 -31.35
N ALA A 431 1.37 -1.71 -31.02
CA ALA A 431 1.26 -2.78 -31.99
C ALA A 431 0.08 -2.57 -32.96
N LEU A 432 -1.05 -2.06 -32.45
CA LEU A 432 -2.19 -1.64 -33.27
C LEU A 432 -1.79 -0.53 -34.26
N LEU A 433 -1.16 0.53 -33.78
CA LEU A 433 -0.71 1.64 -34.61
C LEU A 433 0.33 1.19 -35.65
N ALA A 434 1.29 0.35 -35.26
CA ALA A 434 2.30 -0.22 -36.15
C ALA A 434 1.68 -1.10 -37.25
N ALA A 435 0.67 -1.91 -36.91
CA ALA A 435 -0.10 -2.68 -37.87
C ALA A 435 -0.84 -1.78 -38.87
N VAL A 436 -1.47 -0.70 -38.40
CA VAL A 436 -2.15 0.25 -39.29
C VAL A 436 -1.15 0.94 -40.23
N ILE A 437 0.02 1.36 -39.73
CA ILE A 437 1.08 1.94 -40.58
C ILE A 437 1.51 0.94 -41.66
N ALA A 438 1.85 -0.29 -41.27
CA ALA A 438 2.33 -1.31 -42.20
C ALA A 438 1.31 -1.65 -43.30
N ARG A 439 0.02 -1.65 -42.95
CA ARG A 439 -1.07 -2.06 -43.84
C ARG A 439 -1.59 -0.94 -44.73
N HIS A 440 -1.62 0.30 -44.22
CA HIS A 440 -2.36 1.40 -44.87
C HIS A 440 -1.49 2.59 -45.29
N SER A 441 -0.26 2.71 -44.80
CA SER A 441 0.55 3.88 -45.11
C SER A 441 1.08 3.85 -46.54
N ARG A 442 0.93 4.96 -47.27
CA ARG A 442 1.47 5.13 -48.64
C ARG A 442 2.91 5.64 -48.67
N ARG A 443 3.47 5.93 -47.50
CA ARG A 443 4.84 6.42 -47.33
C ARG A 443 5.52 5.66 -46.20
N PRO A 444 6.86 5.55 -46.21
CA PRO A 444 7.58 5.02 -45.07
C PRO A 444 7.31 5.90 -43.84
N ARG A 445 6.88 5.27 -42.75
CA ARG A 445 6.72 5.89 -41.43
C ARG A 445 7.25 4.95 -40.38
N LYS A 446 7.73 5.55 -39.29
CA LYS A 446 8.05 4.86 -38.04
C LYS A 446 7.00 5.19 -36.99
N LEU A 447 6.87 4.28 -36.03
CA LEU A 447 6.18 4.53 -34.77
C LEU A 447 7.26 4.63 -33.68
N PHE A 448 7.43 5.83 -33.12
CA PHE A 448 8.31 6.01 -31.97
C PHE A 448 7.53 5.69 -30.69
N CYS A 449 8.06 4.78 -29.88
CA CYS A 449 7.42 4.26 -28.68
C CYS A 449 8.24 4.71 -27.46
N PHE A 450 7.84 5.80 -26.82
CA PHE A 450 8.52 6.33 -25.63
C PHE A 450 7.88 5.76 -24.36
N ASP A 451 8.68 5.14 -23.50
CA ASP A 451 8.23 4.61 -22.21
C ASP A 451 9.44 4.45 -21.26
N THR A 452 9.21 4.40 -19.96
CA THR A 452 10.27 4.03 -19.00
C THR A 452 10.60 2.53 -19.09
N PHE A 453 9.65 1.72 -19.59
CA PHE A 453 9.61 0.25 -19.54
C PHE A 453 9.80 -0.32 -18.13
N ALA A 454 9.55 0.52 -17.11
CA ALA A 454 9.75 0.24 -15.70
C ALA A 454 8.56 0.72 -14.83
N GLY A 455 7.49 1.21 -15.47
CA GLY A 455 6.29 1.73 -14.82
C GLY A 455 6.30 3.26 -14.68
N MET A 456 5.20 3.79 -14.16
CA MET A 456 5.00 5.24 -14.06
C MET A 456 5.98 5.90 -13.08
N PRO A 457 6.44 7.14 -13.35
CA PRO A 457 7.18 7.92 -12.37
C PRO A 457 6.28 8.34 -11.19
N ALA A 458 6.88 8.94 -10.16
CA ALA A 458 6.12 9.44 -9.02
C ALA A 458 5.13 10.55 -9.44
N PRO A 459 3.85 10.47 -9.04
CA PRO A 459 2.88 11.52 -9.31
C PRO A 459 3.20 12.79 -8.50
N SER A 460 2.71 13.92 -8.99
CA SER A 460 2.72 15.21 -8.32
C SER A 460 1.40 15.48 -7.57
N GLU A 461 1.33 16.58 -6.82
CA GLU A 461 0.10 17.02 -6.15
C GLU A 461 -1.05 17.36 -7.12
N LYS A 462 -0.74 17.58 -8.40
CA LYS A 462 -1.74 17.84 -9.45
C LYS A 462 -2.38 16.56 -9.97
N ASP A 463 -1.79 15.41 -9.71
CA ASP A 463 -2.23 14.12 -10.23
C ASP A 463 -3.30 13.56 -9.29
N VAL A 464 -4.52 14.03 -9.51
CA VAL A 464 -5.70 13.77 -8.70
C VAL A 464 -6.78 13.14 -9.57
N HIS A 465 -7.57 12.23 -9.01
CA HIS A 465 -8.78 11.71 -9.63
C HIS A 465 -9.94 11.81 -8.64
N ALA A 466 -11.01 12.52 -9.02
CA ALA A 466 -12.19 12.75 -8.20
C ALA A 466 -11.85 13.32 -6.81
N GLY A 467 -10.90 14.27 -6.76
CA GLY A 467 -10.43 14.91 -5.52
C GLY A 467 -9.47 14.06 -4.66
N GLN A 468 -9.08 12.86 -5.10
CA GLN A 468 -8.09 12.02 -4.41
C GLN A 468 -6.72 12.02 -5.11
N PRO A 469 -5.61 12.25 -4.39
CA PRO A 469 -4.26 12.09 -4.93
C PRO A 469 -4.01 10.69 -5.49
N ALA A 470 -3.31 10.59 -6.62
CA ALA A 470 -3.05 9.33 -7.33
C ALA A 470 -2.59 8.17 -6.41
N PRO A 471 -1.63 8.33 -5.47
CA PRO A 471 -1.24 7.23 -4.58
C PRO A 471 -2.37 6.60 -3.76
N LEU A 472 -3.47 7.33 -3.54
CA LEU A 472 -4.65 6.85 -2.81
C LEU A 472 -5.68 6.15 -3.70
N THR A 473 -5.60 6.31 -5.03
CA THR A 473 -6.51 5.70 -6.00
C THR A 473 -6.09 4.28 -6.42
N GLY A 474 -4.88 3.86 -6.02
CA GLY A 474 -4.29 2.58 -6.40
C GLY A 474 -3.40 2.64 -7.64
N TRP A 475 -3.22 3.82 -8.23
CA TRP A 475 -2.34 4.09 -9.37
C TRP A 475 -1.24 5.06 -8.95
N GLY A 476 0.03 4.72 -9.21
CA GLY A 476 1.14 5.53 -8.73
C GLY A 476 2.49 5.05 -9.24
N ALA A 477 3.56 5.48 -8.56
CA ALA A 477 4.93 5.13 -8.95
C ALA A 477 5.09 3.61 -9.13
N GLY A 478 5.64 3.19 -10.27
CA GLY A 478 5.92 1.79 -10.59
C GLY A 478 4.72 0.95 -11.06
N THR A 479 3.50 1.50 -11.05
CA THR A 479 2.34 0.82 -11.69
C THR A 479 2.47 0.86 -13.23
N CYS A 480 1.67 0.04 -13.93
CA CYS A 480 1.72 -0.11 -15.40
C CYS A 480 3.06 -0.62 -15.98
N ALA A 481 3.96 -1.13 -15.15
CA ALA A 481 5.29 -1.57 -15.59
C ALA A 481 5.22 -2.77 -16.55
N ALA A 482 5.90 -2.65 -17.69
CA ALA A 482 6.14 -3.75 -18.61
C ALA A 482 7.49 -3.57 -19.32
N PRO A 483 8.26 -4.64 -19.51
CA PRO A 483 9.56 -4.56 -20.18
C PRO A 483 9.39 -4.35 -21.70
N GLU A 484 10.35 -3.67 -22.34
CA GLU A 484 10.37 -3.43 -23.81
C GLU A 484 10.18 -4.72 -24.63
N ARG A 485 10.66 -5.86 -24.12
CA ARG A 485 10.46 -7.17 -24.78
C ARG A 485 9.00 -7.52 -25.02
N SER A 486 8.07 -7.05 -24.18
CA SER A 486 6.63 -7.26 -24.35
C SER A 486 6.11 -6.56 -25.61
N LEU A 487 6.51 -5.30 -25.82
CA LEU A 487 6.21 -4.53 -27.03
C LEU A 487 6.73 -5.23 -28.28
N ARG A 488 8.00 -5.67 -28.24
CA ARG A 488 8.61 -6.38 -29.39
C ARG A 488 7.91 -7.70 -29.69
N GLU A 489 7.52 -8.43 -28.66
CA GLU A 489 6.81 -9.71 -28.81
C GLU A 489 5.48 -9.54 -29.55
N VAL A 490 4.60 -8.64 -29.09
CA VAL A 490 3.31 -8.42 -29.75
C VAL A 490 3.49 -7.86 -31.17
N CYS A 491 4.46 -6.99 -31.41
CA CYS A 491 4.75 -6.48 -32.75
C CYS A 491 5.28 -7.58 -33.69
N ARG A 492 6.03 -8.56 -33.18
CA ARG A 492 6.51 -9.72 -33.95
C ARG A 492 5.37 -10.65 -34.33
N GLN A 493 4.42 -10.88 -33.43
CA GLN A 493 3.21 -11.67 -33.72
C GLN A 493 2.40 -11.08 -34.87
N LEU A 494 2.42 -9.74 -35.02
CA LEU A 494 1.77 -9.03 -36.11
C LEU A 494 2.68 -8.78 -37.33
N GLY A 495 3.96 -9.18 -37.29
CA GLY A 495 4.92 -8.95 -38.38
C GLY A 495 5.35 -7.49 -38.58
N VAL A 496 5.18 -6.63 -37.56
CA VAL A 496 5.38 -5.17 -37.64
C VAL A 496 6.50 -4.64 -36.75
N GLU A 497 7.35 -5.52 -36.20
CA GLU A 497 8.53 -5.12 -35.40
C GLU A 497 9.46 -4.14 -36.14
N HIS A 498 9.51 -4.19 -37.47
CA HIS A 498 10.32 -3.28 -38.28
C HIS A 498 9.77 -1.85 -38.37
N VAL A 499 8.53 -1.60 -37.94
CA VAL A 499 7.87 -0.28 -37.97
C VAL A 499 8.17 0.52 -36.70
N ILE A 500 8.39 -0.16 -35.58
CA ILE A 500 8.57 0.48 -34.27
C ILE A 500 10.01 0.95 -34.05
N GLU A 501 10.14 1.99 -33.24
CA GLU A 501 11.39 2.47 -32.66
C GLU A 501 11.18 2.72 -31.16
N PRO A 502 11.47 1.72 -30.30
CA PRO A 502 11.38 1.88 -28.85
C PRO A 502 12.45 2.81 -28.30
N VAL A 503 12.06 3.68 -27.37
CA VAL A 503 12.95 4.60 -26.66
C VAL A 503 12.69 4.51 -25.17
N GLN A 504 13.68 4.00 -24.42
CA GLN A 504 13.58 3.84 -22.98
C GLN A 504 13.99 5.10 -22.23
N GLY A 505 13.14 5.58 -21.32
CA GLY A 505 13.46 6.62 -20.35
C GLY A 505 12.28 7.53 -20.02
N LEU A 506 12.51 8.55 -19.18
CA LEU A 506 11.51 9.57 -18.88
C LEU A 506 11.29 10.50 -20.08
N PHE A 507 10.08 11.02 -20.24
CA PHE A 507 9.75 11.94 -21.35
C PHE A 507 10.59 13.22 -21.32
N ALA A 508 10.82 13.78 -20.14
CA ALA A 508 11.69 14.95 -19.93
C ALA A 508 13.10 14.79 -20.51
N ASP A 509 13.65 13.56 -20.48
CA ASP A 509 15.00 13.27 -20.95
C ASP A 509 15.01 12.83 -22.42
N THR A 510 14.05 11.99 -22.79
CA THR A 510 14.06 11.27 -24.06
C THR A 510 13.47 12.07 -25.22
N LEU A 511 12.38 12.82 -24.99
CA LEU A 511 11.72 13.56 -26.06
C LEU A 511 12.59 14.68 -26.66
N PRO A 512 13.28 15.53 -25.85
CA PRO A 512 14.19 16.53 -26.41
C PRO A 512 15.33 15.88 -27.21
N ALA A 513 15.90 14.78 -26.70
CA ALA A 513 17.03 14.09 -27.32
C ALA A 513 16.70 13.41 -28.66
N HIS A 514 15.44 13.00 -28.86
CA HIS A 514 15.00 12.29 -30.06
C HIS A 514 14.23 13.18 -31.04
N ARG A 515 13.98 14.45 -30.69
CA ARG A 515 13.18 15.39 -31.48
C ARG A 515 13.59 15.42 -32.96
N GLU A 516 14.88 15.60 -33.25
CA GLU A 516 15.38 15.65 -34.63
C GLU A 516 15.13 14.34 -35.40
N ARG A 517 15.28 13.20 -34.73
CA ARG A 517 15.11 11.87 -35.32
C ARG A 517 13.65 11.53 -35.58
N ILE A 518 12.74 11.99 -34.71
CA ILE A 518 11.28 11.87 -34.92
C ILE A 518 10.85 12.61 -36.19
N GLY A 519 11.40 13.80 -36.44
CA GLY A 519 10.99 14.63 -37.57
C GLY A 519 9.55 15.16 -37.41
N THR A 520 8.79 15.26 -38.50
CA THR A 520 7.39 15.67 -38.43
C THR A 520 6.50 14.57 -37.86
N ILE A 521 5.39 14.93 -37.20
CA ILE A 521 4.48 13.98 -36.53
C ILE A 521 3.09 14.09 -37.16
N ALA A 522 2.50 12.96 -37.56
CA ALA A 522 1.16 12.89 -38.16
C ALA A 522 0.10 12.38 -37.19
N LEU A 523 0.50 11.62 -36.18
CA LEU A 523 -0.34 11.15 -35.08
C LEU A 523 0.49 11.11 -33.80
N LEU A 524 -0.05 11.69 -32.73
CA LEU A 524 0.52 11.67 -31.39
C LEU A 524 -0.50 11.06 -30.42
N HIS A 525 -0.13 9.94 -29.80
CA HIS A 525 -0.88 9.31 -28.72
C HIS A 525 -0.22 9.68 -27.38
N LEU A 526 -0.96 10.40 -26.54
CA LEU A 526 -0.54 10.85 -25.21
C LEU A 526 -1.21 9.97 -24.16
N ASP A 527 -0.45 9.06 -23.56
CA ASP A 527 -0.90 8.01 -22.62
C ASP A 527 0.06 7.93 -21.43
N GLY A 528 0.46 9.10 -20.93
CA GLY A 528 1.49 9.25 -19.89
C GLY A 528 0.96 9.53 -18.49
N ASP A 529 -0.37 9.50 -18.33
CA ASP A 529 -1.18 9.76 -17.13
C ASP A 529 -0.99 11.13 -16.45
N TRP A 530 0.23 11.46 -16.06
CA TRP A 530 0.53 12.59 -15.18
C TRP A 530 0.52 13.94 -15.86
N TYR A 531 0.30 14.97 -15.04
CA TYR A 531 0.47 16.37 -15.39
C TYR A 531 1.85 16.61 -16.01
N SER A 532 2.93 16.18 -15.34
CA SER A 532 4.31 16.38 -15.80
C SER A 532 4.56 15.65 -17.12
N SER A 533 4.14 14.39 -17.23
CA SER A 533 4.22 13.61 -18.46
C SER A 533 3.52 14.32 -19.63
N THR A 534 2.28 14.75 -19.43
CA THR A 534 1.47 15.43 -20.45
C THR A 534 2.13 16.75 -20.86
N ARG A 535 2.67 17.52 -19.90
CA ARG A 535 3.41 18.76 -20.15
C ARG A 535 4.69 18.52 -20.95
N ASP A 536 5.45 17.49 -20.61
CA ASP A 536 6.70 17.15 -21.31
C ASP A 536 6.40 16.75 -22.76
N ILE A 537 5.36 15.94 -22.98
CA ILE A 537 4.93 15.52 -24.32
C ILE A 537 4.55 16.73 -25.17
N LEU A 538 3.64 17.59 -24.67
CA LEU A 538 3.15 18.75 -25.42
C LEU A 538 4.27 19.76 -25.70
N THR A 539 5.07 20.09 -24.68
CA THR A 539 6.20 21.05 -24.81
C THR A 539 7.20 20.59 -25.87
N ASN A 540 7.51 19.30 -25.92
CA ASN A 540 8.56 18.79 -26.81
C ASN A 540 8.06 18.43 -28.21
N LEU A 541 6.84 17.94 -28.35
CA LEU A 541 6.39 17.35 -29.63
C LEU A 541 5.35 18.19 -30.37
N PHE A 542 4.62 19.09 -29.68
CA PHE A 542 3.52 19.82 -30.30
C PHE A 542 3.96 20.57 -31.54
N ASP A 543 5.14 21.19 -31.52
CA ASP A 543 5.66 21.98 -32.65
C ASP A 543 6.12 21.14 -33.85
N GLN A 544 6.23 19.81 -33.73
CA GLN A 544 6.56 18.91 -34.83
C GLN A 544 5.34 18.33 -35.53
N LEU A 545 4.15 18.48 -34.95
CA LEU A 545 2.90 18.02 -35.55
C LEU A 545 2.64 18.72 -36.89
N THR A 546 2.41 17.96 -37.95
CA THR A 546 1.96 18.53 -39.22
C THR A 546 0.56 19.17 -39.04
N PRO A 547 0.20 20.26 -39.74
CA PRO A 547 -1.17 20.74 -39.76
C PRO A 547 -2.18 19.63 -40.08
N GLY A 548 -3.21 19.47 -39.26
CA GLY A 548 -4.17 18.36 -39.36
C GLY A 548 -3.71 17.03 -38.75
N ALA A 549 -2.52 16.97 -38.13
CA ALA A 549 -2.09 15.82 -37.35
C ALA A 549 -3.06 15.57 -36.18
N VAL A 550 -3.26 14.29 -35.87
CA VAL A 550 -4.17 13.87 -34.80
C VAL A 550 -3.43 13.79 -33.48
N MET A 551 -4.08 14.25 -32.40
CA MET A 551 -3.66 14.01 -31.02
C MET A 551 -4.78 13.28 -30.29
N GLN A 552 -4.47 12.15 -29.65
CA GLN A 552 -5.38 11.48 -28.72
C GLN A 552 -4.77 11.51 -27.32
N PHE A 553 -5.51 12.02 -26.34
CA PHE A 553 -5.20 12.00 -24.92
C PHE A 553 -5.98 10.85 -24.29
N ASP A 554 -5.29 9.88 -23.72
CA ASP A 554 -5.95 8.67 -23.22
C ASP A 554 -6.64 8.91 -21.87
N ASP A 555 -6.03 9.73 -21.00
CA ASP A 555 -6.49 9.92 -19.61
C ASP A 555 -7.09 11.28 -19.28
N TYR A 556 -7.50 12.06 -20.29
CA TYR A 556 -7.96 13.44 -20.10
C TYR A 556 -9.15 13.59 -19.14
N GLY A 557 -10.09 12.65 -19.17
CA GLY A 557 -11.26 12.60 -18.30
C GLY A 557 -11.05 11.80 -17.01
N TYR A 558 -9.89 11.17 -16.85
CA TYR A 558 -9.55 10.41 -15.65
C TYR A 558 -8.63 11.22 -14.73
N TRP A 559 -7.46 11.66 -15.20
CA TRP A 559 -6.53 12.42 -14.38
C TRP A 559 -6.76 13.93 -14.50
N GLU A 560 -7.11 14.58 -13.39
CA GLU A 560 -7.24 16.04 -13.31
C GLU A 560 -5.92 16.72 -13.70
N GLY A 561 -4.79 16.11 -13.37
CA GLY A 561 -3.45 16.56 -13.78
C GLY A 561 -3.24 16.56 -15.30
N CYS A 562 -3.68 15.52 -16.01
CA CYS A 562 -3.63 15.45 -17.48
C CYS A 562 -4.47 16.57 -18.10
N GLN A 563 -5.71 16.74 -17.63
CA GLN A 563 -6.60 17.81 -18.07
C GLN A 563 -5.99 19.20 -17.83
N GLN A 564 -5.45 19.43 -16.63
CA GLN A 564 -4.82 20.69 -16.26
C GLN A 564 -3.60 21.00 -17.14
N ALA A 565 -2.73 20.02 -17.38
CA ALA A 565 -1.55 20.17 -18.24
C ALA A 565 -1.91 20.60 -19.66
N ALA A 566 -2.92 19.94 -20.25
CA ALA A 566 -3.41 20.26 -21.58
C ALA A 566 -4.06 21.67 -21.63
N ALA A 567 -4.83 22.03 -20.61
CA ALA A 567 -5.47 23.34 -20.51
C ALA A 567 -4.44 24.48 -20.38
N GLU A 568 -3.46 24.34 -19.48
CA GLU A 568 -2.39 25.32 -19.28
C GLU A 568 -1.55 25.47 -20.55
N PHE A 569 -1.21 24.37 -21.24
CA PHE A 569 -0.48 24.44 -22.51
C PHE A 569 -1.24 25.22 -23.58
N ALA A 570 -2.55 24.96 -23.74
CA ALA A 570 -3.35 25.72 -24.69
C ALA A 570 -3.40 27.20 -24.34
N GLN A 571 -3.57 27.53 -23.06
CA GLN A 571 -3.59 28.91 -22.59
C GLN A 571 -2.27 29.64 -22.89
N GLU A 572 -1.13 29.03 -22.56
CA GLU A 572 0.21 29.58 -22.83
C GLU A 572 0.47 29.84 -24.31
N ARG A 573 -0.06 28.97 -25.18
CA ARG A 573 0.13 29.04 -26.63
C ARG A 573 -0.98 29.81 -27.37
N GLY A 574 -1.98 30.33 -26.64
CA GLY A 574 -3.14 31.00 -27.22
C GLY A 574 -4.01 30.08 -28.09
N LEU A 575 -3.99 28.78 -27.82
CA LEU A 575 -4.73 27.75 -28.55
C LEU A 575 -6.13 27.54 -27.93
N ARG A 576 -7.03 26.96 -28.72
CA ARG A 576 -8.30 26.41 -28.24
C ARG A 576 -8.42 24.98 -28.72
N TRP A 577 -8.57 24.04 -27.80
CA TRP A 577 -8.79 22.64 -28.15
C TRP A 577 -10.22 22.42 -28.66
N ASP A 578 -10.36 21.74 -29.81
CA ASP A 578 -11.62 21.15 -30.27
C ASP A 578 -11.62 19.66 -29.87
N LEU A 579 -11.81 19.40 -28.57
CA LEU A 579 -11.74 18.05 -28.01
C LEU A 579 -13.01 17.27 -28.34
N ARG A 580 -12.84 16.05 -28.85
CA ARG A 580 -13.90 15.10 -29.12
C ARG A 580 -13.82 13.95 -28.13
N ASP A 581 -14.89 13.77 -27.36
CA ASP A 581 -15.01 12.70 -26.37
C ASP A 581 -15.06 11.32 -27.05
N ILE A 582 -14.45 10.33 -26.40
CA ILE A 582 -14.45 8.93 -26.85
C ILE A 582 -15.31 8.07 -25.91
N ASP A 583 -15.03 8.10 -24.61
CA ASP A 583 -15.65 7.22 -23.61
C ASP A 583 -15.81 7.87 -22.22
N GLY A 584 -15.71 9.20 -22.12
CA GLY A 584 -15.67 9.94 -20.85
C GLY A 584 -14.30 9.95 -20.17
N THR A 585 -13.32 9.19 -20.69
CA THR A 585 -11.92 9.21 -20.24
C THR A 585 -11.01 9.73 -21.34
N GLY A 586 -11.00 9.09 -22.51
CA GLY A 586 -10.19 9.52 -23.64
C GLY A 586 -10.83 10.64 -24.45
N VAL A 587 -10.01 11.55 -24.97
CA VAL A 587 -10.43 12.57 -25.94
C VAL A 587 -9.42 12.66 -27.09
N TRP A 588 -9.84 13.19 -28.23
CA TRP A 588 -8.92 13.50 -29.32
C TRP A 588 -9.21 14.83 -29.99
N THR A 589 -8.19 15.38 -30.64
CA THR A 589 -8.30 16.62 -31.42
C THR A 589 -7.31 16.61 -32.59
N THR A 590 -7.28 17.68 -33.37
CA THR A 590 -6.34 17.87 -34.49
C THR A 590 -5.58 19.18 -34.32
N ARG A 591 -4.30 19.20 -34.73
CA ARG A 591 -3.51 20.43 -34.77
C ARG A 591 -3.99 21.43 -35.81
#